data_AF-A0AAJ4DM65-F1
#
_entry.id   AF-A0AAJ4DM65-F1
#
_cell.length_a   1.000
_cell.length_b   1.000
_cell.length_c   1.000
_cell.angle_alpha   90.00
_cell.angle_beta   90.00
_cell.angle_gamma   90.00
#
_symmetry.space_group_name_H-M   'P 1'
#
loop_
_entity.id
_entity.type
_entity.pdbx_description
1 polymer ?
#
loop_
_entity_poly.entity_id
_entity_poly.type
_entity_poly.pdbx_seq_one_letter_code
_entity_poly.pdbx_strand_id
1 'polypeptide(L)'
;MLEILKEKDFNSIFWRVFGVNQKVYEPLDVFKAKKDKRADLKKNNRFINYSDVLSNKAYFENLFLEVKNFDILFLDYLLGNTEQNRFYIDQLQNITLNYKMFTSNNMQVIKLLNLFSFQIALVIENMAFQKIDTKLFDQALQTNSIKAFLDKCKEIEKIKSFKDMAVKFSHTHASFQEKTPDNITIEEIHPDTFQKELSLWNKGKTLPSLIKMVVIANSAIENKTKEQKAGIFLQLLIVRGLLHIQKEFNLDSDTITEFTEQLEEFRTQIKECYLKNQEDEIFKLQAMHLIDFSTIFEFDDPEKSYQVLKPKIDEFAKHNDEKIAIGKLMPDRELLINEFNQCESKDDYMQLLEKISSALNNKPSHNYTNNAYSFIKFIISIKIEDKKLFKEQLKFLDRSFGGVLSLYKIEHDLAKYITFLENRSDLVECIECIGNYFKNCQQ
;
A
#
# COMPACT_ATOMS: atom_id res chain seq x y z
N MET A 1 -12.33 13.82 0.68
CA MET A 1 -11.34 12.86 0.10
C MET A 1 -10.54 12.08 1.13
N LEU A 2 -9.95 12.70 2.17
CA LEU A 2 -9.69 12.00 3.43
C LEU A 2 -11.02 11.47 4.01
N GLU A 3 -12.15 12.12 3.69
CA GLU A 3 -13.51 11.60 3.91
C GLU A 3 -13.82 10.25 3.23
N ILE A 4 -13.34 9.96 2.02
CA ILE A 4 -13.63 8.66 1.37
C ILE A 4 -12.80 7.53 2.02
N LEU A 5 -11.57 7.84 2.44
CA LEU A 5 -10.74 6.95 3.26
C LEU A 5 -11.18 6.90 4.74
N LYS A 6 -11.90 7.91 5.25
CA LYS A 6 -12.54 7.93 6.59
C LYS A 6 -13.89 7.20 6.60
N GLU A 7 -14.63 7.20 5.49
CA GLU A 7 -15.96 6.59 5.38
C GLU A 7 -15.92 5.08 5.13
N LYS A 8 -14.83 4.58 4.54
CA LYS A 8 -14.65 3.15 4.27
C LYS A 8 -13.34 2.65 4.87
N ASP A 9 -13.46 1.63 5.71
CA ASP A 9 -12.35 0.90 6.34
C ASP A 9 -11.49 0.20 5.28
N PHE A 10 -10.59 0.95 4.64
CA PHE A 10 -9.79 0.50 3.51
C PHE A 10 -9.00 -0.76 3.84
N ASN A 11 -8.46 -0.86 5.06
CA ASN A 11 -7.78 -2.05 5.56
C ASN A 11 -8.66 -3.29 5.41
N SER A 12 -9.89 -3.23 5.94
CA SER A 12 -10.84 -4.35 5.79
C SER A 12 -11.21 -4.62 4.34
N ILE A 13 -11.37 -3.59 3.50
CA ILE A 13 -11.71 -3.77 2.07
C ILE A 13 -10.57 -4.50 1.36
N PHE A 14 -9.34 -4.00 1.49
CA PHE A 14 -8.14 -4.59 0.92
C PHE A 14 -8.00 -6.07 1.29
N TRP A 15 -8.06 -6.39 2.59
CA TRP A 15 -7.89 -7.75 3.06
C TRP A 15 -9.06 -8.67 2.68
N ARG A 16 -10.28 -8.11 2.58
CA ARG A 16 -11.44 -8.85 2.05
C ARG A 16 -11.28 -9.20 0.58
N VAL A 17 -10.57 -8.44 -0.25
CA VAL A 17 -10.23 -8.81 -1.64
C VAL A 17 -9.37 -10.09 -1.69
N PHE A 18 -8.62 -10.37 -0.64
CA PHE A 18 -7.76 -11.55 -0.54
C PHE A 18 -8.30 -12.65 0.39
N GLY A 19 -9.55 -12.56 0.83
CA GLY A 19 -10.20 -13.62 1.62
C GLY A 19 -9.90 -13.56 3.11
N VAL A 20 -9.58 -12.37 3.63
CA VAL A 20 -9.39 -12.11 5.07
C VAL A 20 -10.50 -11.16 5.54
N ASN A 21 -11.41 -11.66 6.36
CA ASN A 21 -12.64 -10.94 6.74
C ASN A 21 -12.49 -10.05 7.99
N GLN A 22 -11.26 -9.70 8.33
CA GLN A 22 -10.90 -8.97 9.55
C GLN A 22 -9.80 -7.96 9.27
N LYS A 23 -9.63 -7.00 10.17
CA LYS A 23 -8.54 -6.02 10.12
C LYS A 23 -7.20 -6.68 10.38
N VAL A 24 -6.21 -6.29 9.59
CA VAL A 24 -4.83 -6.77 9.66
C VAL A 24 -3.95 -5.58 9.97
N TYR A 25 -3.42 -5.59 11.19
CA TYR A 25 -2.49 -4.58 11.70
C TYR A 25 -1.06 -5.10 11.67
N GLU A 26 -0.88 -6.41 11.76
CA GLU A 26 0.38 -7.14 11.62
C GLU A 26 0.22 -8.26 10.58
N PRO A 27 1.29 -8.69 9.88
CA PRO A 27 1.21 -9.67 8.79
C PRO A 27 0.49 -10.97 9.18
N LEU A 28 0.79 -11.49 10.37
CA LEU A 28 0.25 -12.76 10.86
C LEU A 28 -1.18 -12.67 11.40
N ASP A 29 -1.78 -11.47 11.40
CA ASP A 29 -3.18 -11.31 11.79
C ASP A 29 -4.14 -12.02 10.84
N VAL A 30 -3.74 -12.30 9.60
CA VAL A 30 -4.56 -13.06 8.64
C VAL A 30 -4.90 -14.47 9.12
N PHE A 31 -4.11 -15.02 10.04
CA PHE A 31 -4.29 -16.35 10.60
C PHE A 31 -5.06 -16.35 11.93
N LYS A 32 -5.06 -15.25 12.68
CA LYS A 32 -5.50 -15.24 14.09
C LYS A 32 -6.98 -14.87 14.24
N ALA A 33 -7.75 -15.70 14.95
CA ALA A 33 -9.18 -15.44 15.16
C ALA A 33 -9.49 -14.28 16.14
N LYS A 34 -8.63 -14.00 17.13
CA LYS A 34 -8.84 -12.90 18.12
C LYS A 34 -7.56 -12.57 18.90
N LYS A 35 -7.15 -11.30 18.87
CA LYS A 35 -6.25 -10.67 19.86
C LYS A 35 -6.94 -9.41 20.40
N ASP A 36 -6.67 -9.04 21.66
CA ASP A 36 -7.04 -7.72 22.17
C ASP A 36 -6.13 -6.66 21.53
N LYS A 37 -6.59 -6.08 20.42
CA LYS A 37 -5.85 -5.07 19.65
C LYS A 37 -6.23 -3.64 20.02
N ARG A 38 -6.59 -3.38 21.29
CA ARG A 38 -6.89 -2.02 21.77
C ARG A 38 -5.79 -1.02 21.44
N ALA A 39 -4.53 -1.43 21.47
CA ALA A 39 -3.40 -0.56 21.12
C ALA A 39 -3.36 -0.22 19.61
N ASP A 40 -3.52 -1.20 18.73
CA ASP A 40 -3.51 -0.99 17.28
C ASP A 40 -4.75 -0.24 16.82
N LEU A 41 -5.90 -0.53 17.42
CA LEU A 41 -7.13 0.23 17.21
C LEU A 41 -6.93 1.70 17.64
N LYS A 42 -6.27 1.96 18.77
CA LYS A 42 -5.92 3.32 19.20
C LYS A 42 -4.96 4.00 18.23
N LYS A 43 -3.93 3.30 17.73
CA LYS A 43 -2.99 3.84 16.73
C LYS A 43 -3.71 4.17 15.42
N ASN A 44 -4.53 3.25 14.92
CA ASN A 44 -5.33 3.44 13.71
C ASN A 44 -6.36 4.56 13.89
N ASN A 45 -7.03 4.64 15.04
CA ASN A 45 -7.95 5.74 15.34
C ASN A 45 -7.23 7.09 15.42
N ARG A 46 -5.98 7.11 15.92
CA ARG A 46 -5.13 8.29 15.85
C ARG A 46 -4.77 8.65 14.43
N PHE A 47 -4.39 7.69 13.60
CA PHE A 47 -4.14 7.91 12.18
C PHE A 47 -5.38 8.44 11.45
N ILE A 48 -6.57 7.89 11.68
CA ILE A 48 -7.80 8.31 10.99
C ILE A 48 -8.26 9.70 11.43
N ASN A 49 -8.24 9.97 12.74
CA ASN A 49 -8.88 11.17 13.31
C ASN A 49 -7.91 12.31 13.63
N TYR A 50 -6.63 11.99 13.81
CA TYR A 50 -5.59 12.90 14.27
C TYR A 50 -4.29 12.65 13.47
N SER A 51 -4.41 12.46 12.16
CA SER A 51 -3.25 12.22 11.28
C SER A 51 -2.23 13.36 11.34
N ASP A 52 -2.72 14.58 11.62
CA ASP A 52 -1.98 15.82 11.71
C ASP A 52 -0.95 15.81 12.85
N VAL A 53 -1.15 15.03 13.91
CA VAL A 53 -0.20 14.97 15.04
C VAL A 53 0.79 13.80 14.94
N LEU A 54 0.78 13.03 13.84
CA LEU A 54 1.72 11.93 13.64
C LEU A 54 3.04 12.42 13.04
N SER A 55 4.14 11.73 13.37
CA SER A 55 5.42 11.94 12.66
C SER A 55 5.33 11.43 11.22
N ASN A 56 6.15 11.97 10.31
CA ASN A 56 6.17 11.54 8.90
C ASN A 56 6.35 10.03 8.74
N LYS A 57 7.25 9.43 9.55
CA LYS A 57 7.47 7.99 9.56
C LYS A 57 6.22 7.23 9.99
N ALA A 58 5.60 7.61 11.12
CA ALA A 58 4.38 6.96 11.60
C ALA A 58 3.23 7.12 10.61
N TYR A 59 3.10 8.28 9.97
CA TYR A 59 2.10 8.50 8.94
C TYR A 59 2.32 7.60 7.72
N PHE A 60 3.55 7.56 7.19
CA PHE A 60 3.92 6.71 6.04
C PHE A 60 3.68 5.22 6.33
N GLU A 61 4.11 4.74 7.51
CA GLU A 61 3.87 3.36 7.96
C GLU A 61 2.39 3.01 8.03
N ASN A 62 1.53 3.92 8.50
CA ASN A 62 0.09 3.69 8.55
C ASN A 62 -0.59 3.84 7.17
N LEU A 63 -0.10 4.74 6.31
CA LEU A 63 -0.62 4.94 4.96
C LEU A 63 -0.44 3.70 4.07
N PHE A 64 0.68 3.01 4.25
CA PHE A 64 1.06 1.81 3.50
C PHE A 64 0.99 0.53 4.34
N LEU A 65 0.24 0.56 5.45
CA LEU A 65 0.12 -0.55 6.39
C LEU A 65 -0.28 -1.85 5.70
N GLU A 66 -1.32 -1.80 4.86
CA GLU A 66 -1.80 -2.97 4.13
C GLU A 66 -0.72 -3.56 3.23
N VAL A 67 0.00 -2.69 2.52
CA VAL A 67 0.98 -3.04 1.51
C VAL A 67 2.20 -3.68 2.16
N LYS A 68 2.75 -3.04 3.20
CA LYS A 68 3.84 -3.61 4.00
C LYS A 68 3.48 -4.96 4.62
N ASN A 69 2.26 -5.09 5.17
CA ASN A 69 1.81 -6.35 5.74
C ASN A 69 1.60 -7.42 4.67
N PHE A 70 1.18 -7.04 3.47
CA PHE A 70 1.05 -7.92 2.32
C PHE A 70 2.41 -8.45 1.86
N ASP A 71 3.43 -7.60 1.73
CA ASP A 71 4.79 -8.05 1.40
C ASP A 71 5.31 -9.07 2.37
N ILE A 72 5.31 -8.74 3.66
CA ILE A 72 5.87 -9.60 4.69
C ILE A 72 5.10 -10.93 4.72
N LEU A 73 3.76 -10.88 4.63
CA LEU A 73 2.95 -12.10 4.60
C LEU A 73 3.31 -13.00 3.43
N PHE A 74 3.36 -12.45 2.21
CA PHE A 74 3.54 -13.28 1.03
C PHE A 74 4.99 -13.69 0.81
N LEU A 75 5.95 -12.78 0.99
CA LEU A 75 7.37 -13.05 0.73
C LEU A 75 8.06 -13.77 1.88
N ASP A 76 7.75 -13.44 3.14
CA ASP A 76 8.46 -14.04 4.28
C ASP A 76 7.75 -15.28 4.82
N TYR A 77 6.40 -15.33 4.76
CA TYR A 77 5.64 -16.40 5.39
C TYR A 77 5.00 -17.42 4.42
N LEU A 78 4.64 -17.04 3.19
CA LEU A 78 3.87 -17.93 2.29
C LEU A 78 4.65 -18.48 1.08
N LEU A 79 5.30 -17.60 0.30
CA LEU A 79 5.85 -17.94 -1.01
C LEU A 79 7.38 -18.02 -1.02
N GLY A 80 8.04 -17.27 -0.14
CA GLY A 80 9.50 -17.08 -0.14
C GLY A 80 9.92 -15.88 -0.99
N ASN A 81 10.95 -15.16 -0.53
CA ASN A 81 11.49 -13.97 -1.17
C ASN A 81 12.47 -14.33 -2.30
N THR A 82 11.92 -14.77 -3.44
CA THR A 82 12.66 -14.93 -4.70
C THR A 82 12.41 -13.73 -5.61
N GLU A 83 13.29 -13.47 -6.57
CA GLU A 83 13.10 -12.41 -7.58
C GLU A 83 11.74 -12.53 -8.29
N GLN A 84 11.37 -13.75 -8.68
CA GLN A 84 10.09 -14.03 -9.33
C GLN A 84 8.88 -13.75 -8.43
N ASN A 85 8.91 -14.20 -7.17
CA ASN A 85 7.79 -13.95 -6.25
C ASN A 85 7.68 -12.47 -5.90
N ARG A 86 8.82 -11.79 -5.70
CA ARG A 86 8.88 -10.34 -5.49
C ARG A 86 8.23 -9.60 -6.65
N PHE A 87 8.62 -9.92 -7.89
CA PHE A 87 7.99 -9.35 -9.08
C PHE A 87 6.46 -9.47 -9.06
N TYR A 88 5.91 -10.66 -8.75
CA TYR A 88 4.46 -10.85 -8.68
C TYR A 88 3.79 -10.05 -7.57
N ILE A 89 4.40 -10.00 -6.39
CA ILE A 89 3.86 -9.25 -5.26
C ILE A 89 3.90 -7.74 -5.54
N ASP A 90 5.01 -7.24 -6.09
CA ASP A 90 5.16 -5.83 -6.47
C ASP A 90 4.10 -5.41 -7.50
N GLN A 91 3.80 -6.24 -8.50
CA GLN A 91 2.73 -5.94 -9.48
C GLN A 91 1.34 -5.92 -8.83
N LEU A 92 1.04 -6.84 -7.90
CA LEU A 92 -0.24 -6.81 -7.17
C LEU A 92 -0.35 -5.58 -6.25
N GLN A 93 0.76 -5.15 -5.66
CA GLN A 93 0.80 -3.93 -4.85
C GLN A 93 0.67 -2.67 -5.69
N ASN A 94 1.24 -2.65 -6.90
CA ASN A 94 1.08 -1.55 -7.85
C ASN A 94 -0.40 -1.28 -8.16
N ILE A 95 -1.24 -2.31 -8.25
CA ILE A 95 -2.71 -2.13 -8.36
C ILE A 95 -3.25 -1.34 -7.16
N THR A 96 -2.89 -1.74 -5.94
CA THR A 96 -3.40 -1.12 -4.70
C THR A 96 -2.95 0.33 -4.55
N LEU A 97 -1.68 0.59 -4.80
CA LEU A 97 -1.07 1.91 -4.64
C LEU A 97 -1.58 2.89 -5.70
N ASN A 98 -1.65 2.45 -6.97
CA ASN A 98 -2.25 3.26 -8.02
C ASN A 98 -3.76 3.44 -7.83
N TYR A 99 -4.49 2.43 -7.34
CA TYR A 99 -5.91 2.61 -7.00
C TYR A 99 -6.09 3.72 -5.96
N LYS A 100 -5.31 3.72 -4.87
CA LYS A 100 -5.31 4.82 -3.88
C LYS A 100 -4.98 6.16 -4.54
N MET A 101 -3.98 6.20 -5.42
CA MET A 101 -3.54 7.43 -6.09
C MET A 101 -4.59 7.97 -7.06
N PHE A 102 -5.11 7.14 -7.96
CA PHE A 102 -6.03 7.49 -9.03
C PHE A 102 -7.37 7.95 -8.47
N THR A 103 -7.91 7.22 -7.49
CA THR A 103 -9.14 7.62 -6.80
C THR A 103 -8.95 8.96 -6.05
N SER A 104 -7.77 9.20 -5.46
CA SER A 104 -7.45 10.48 -4.80
C SER A 104 -7.21 11.65 -5.76
N ASN A 105 -7.14 11.40 -7.07
CA ASN A 105 -7.07 12.42 -8.10
C ASN A 105 -8.35 12.44 -8.95
N ASN A 106 -9.43 11.74 -8.53
CA ASN A 106 -10.69 11.62 -9.26
C ASN A 106 -10.49 11.20 -10.73
N MET A 107 -9.50 10.32 -10.98
CA MET A 107 -9.23 9.85 -12.32
C MET A 107 -10.39 9.03 -12.87
N GLN A 108 -10.54 9.05 -14.20
CA GLN A 108 -11.63 8.37 -14.89
C GLN A 108 -11.58 6.85 -14.69
N VAL A 109 -12.77 6.21 -14.68
CA VAL A 109 -12.92 4.75 -14.49
C VAL A 109 -12.09 3.95 -15.50
N ILE A 110 -11.98 4.44 -16.74
CA ILE A 110 -11.15 3.80 -17.78
C ILE A 110 -9.68 3.63 -17.38
N LYS A 111 -9.13 4.52 -16.54
CA LYS A 111 -7.76 4.41 -16.03
C LYS A 111 -7.64 3.30 -15.00
N LEU A 112 -8.69 3.08 -14.20
CA LEU A 112 -8.76 1.95 -13.28
C LEU A 112 -8.86 0.64 -14.06
N LEU A 113 -9.69 0.56 -15.10
CA LEU A 113 -9.75 -0.62 -15.96
C LEU A 113 -8.38 -0.94 -16.57
N ASN A 114 -7.73 0.03 -17.18
CA ASN A 114 -6.39 -0.14 -17.74
C ASN A 114 -5.36 -0.58 -16.70
N LEU A 115 -5.37 0.00 -15.50
CA LEU A 115 -4.49 -0.39 -14.39
C LEU A 115 -4.65 -1.87 -14.03
N PHE A 116 -5.89 -2.32 -13.78
CA PHE A 116 -6.16 -3.69 -13.38
C PHE A 116 -5.82 -4.65 -14.53
N SER A 117 -6.26 -4.35 -15.75
CA SER A 117 -6.03 -5.18 -16.94
C SER A 117 -4.53 -5.33 -17.23
N PHE A 118 -3.78 -4.23 -17.26
CA PHE A 118 -2.35 -4.25 -17.58
C PHE A 118 -1.55 -5.04 -16.52
N GLN A 119 -1.77 -4.77 -15.23
CA GLN A 119 -1.01 -5.44 -14.16
C GLN A 119 -1.30 -6.94 -14.11
N ILE A 120 -2.55 -7.35 -14.30
CA ILE A 120 -2.91 -8.77 -14.34
C ILE A 120 -2.32 -9.42 -15.60
N ALA A 121 -2.41 -8.77 -16.78
CA ALA A 121 -1.78 -9.26 -17.99
C ALA A 121 -0.27 -9.48 -17.81
N LEU A 122 0.42 -8.51 -17.20
CA LEU A 122 1.85 -8.59 -16.94
C LEU A 122 2.22 -9.78 -16.03
N VAL A 123 1.48 -9.98 -14.95
CA VAL A 123 1.70 -11.13 -14.04
C VAL A 123 1.50 -12.45 -14.78
N ILE A 124 0.39 -12.59 -15.52
CA ILE A 124 0.04 -13.83 -16.22
C ILE A 124 1.01 -14.15 -17.35
N GLU A 125 1.38 -13.17 -18.18
CA GLU A 125 2.34 -13.41 -19.28
C GLU A 125 3.76 -13.63 -18.76
N ASN A 126 4.16 -12.97 -17.66
CA ASN A 126 5.43 -13.30 -17.00
C ASN A 126 5.43 -14.74 -16.47
N MET A 127 4.34 -15.21 -15.85
CA MET A 127 4.21 -16.62 -15.45
C MET A 127 4.38 -17.56 -16.66
N ALA A 128 3.71 -17.27 -17.78
CA ALA A 128 3.82 -18.07 -18.99
C ALA A 128 5.25 -18.08 -19.56
N PHE A 129 5.93 -16.93 -19.59
CA PHE A 129 7.33 -16.80 -19.99
C PHE A 129 8.27 -17.64 -19.11
N GLN A 130 8.01 -17.66 -17.81
CA GLN A 130 8.71 -18.51 -16.83
C GLN A 130 8.24 -19.97 -16.82
N LYS A 131 7.45 -20.40 -17.82
CA LYS A 131 6.92 -21.76 -18.00
C LYS A 131 6.01 -22.22 -16.87
N ILE A 132 5.39 -21.29 -16.14
CA ILE A 132 4.30 -21.58 -15.20
C ILE A 132 3.00 -21.74 -15.98
N ASP A 133 2.22 -22.78 -15.66
CA ASP A 133 0.96 -23.06 -16.36
C ASP A 133 -0.13 -22.05 -15.94
N THR A 134 -0.64 -21.27 -16.89
CA THR A 134 -1.66 -20.24 -16.68
C THR A 134 -3.07 -20.68 -17.10
N LYS A 135 -3.26 -21.91 -17.56
CA LYS A 135 -4.57 -22.37 -18.09
C LYS A 135 -5.70 -22.30 -17.07
N LEU A 136 -5.39 -22.46 -15.78
CA LEU A 136 -6.40 -22.37 -14.73
C LEU A 136 -6.95 -20.96 -14.60
N PHE A 137 -6.10 -19.94 -14.76
CA PHE A 137 -6.54 -18.55 -14.82
C PHE A 137 -7.48 -18.32 -16.01
N ASP A 138 -7.08 -18.74 -17.21
CA ASP A 138 -7.89 -18.54 -18.44
C ASP A 138 -9.28 -19.19 -18.30
N GLN A 139 -9.32 -20.45 -17.83
CA GLN A 139 -10.58 -21.17 -17.62
C GLN A 139 -11.45 -20.53 -16.53
N ALA A 140 -10.83 -20.03 -15.47
CA ALA A 140 -11.54 -19.39 -14.38
C ALA A 140 -12.14 -18.04 -14.81
N LEU A 141 -11.41 -17.26 -15.61
CA LEU A 141 -11.90 -16.01 -16.19
C LEU A 141 -13.07 -16.28 -17.15
N GLN A 142 -12.91 -17.23 -18.08
CA GLN A 142 -13.97 -17.60 -19.03
C GLN A 142 -15.26 -18.07 -18.36
N THR A 143 -15.14 -18.87 -17.29
CA THR A 143 -16.30 -19.38 -16.55
C THR A 143 -16.79 -18.43 -15.45
N ASN A 144 -16.12 -17.29 -15.28
CA ASN A 144 -16.29 -16.34 -14.18
C ASN A 144 -16.44 -17.05 -12.82
N SER A 145 -15.55 -18.00 -12.52
CA SER A 145 -15.65 -18.84 -11.34
C SER A 145 -14.32 -19.48 -10.93
N ILE A 146 -14.18 -19.86 -9.66
CA ILE A 146 -13.02 -20.66 -9.20
C ILE A 146 -13.14 -22.16 -9.56
N LYS A 147 -14.16 -22.55 -10.34
CA LYS A 147 -14.46 -23.96 -10.59
C LYS A 147 -13.32 -24.70 -11.28
N ALA A 148 -12.58 -24.04 -12.17
CA ALA A 148 -11.42 -24.60 -12.84
C ALA A 148 -10.38 -25.17 -11.84
N PHE A 149 -10.12 -24.45 -10.75
CA PHE A 149 -9.21 -24.90 -9.69
C PHE A 149 -9.76 -26.11 -8.92
N LEU A 150 -11.07 -26.12 -8.63
CA LEU A 150 -11.71 -27.24 -7.95
C LEU A 150 -11.73 -28.50 -8.82
N ASP A 151 -12.04 -28.35 -10.11
CA ASP A 151 -12.03 -29.47 -11.05
C ASP A 151 -10.60 -30.01 -11.24
N LYS A 152 -9.58 -29.12 -11.22
CA LYS A 152 -8.18 -29.57 -11.21
C LYS A 152 -7.82 -30.39 -9.97
N CYS A 153 -8.30 -30.00 -8.79
CA CYS A 153 -8.13 -30.80 -7.57
C CYS A 153 -8.76 -32.19 -7.71
N LYS A 154 -9.95 -32.32 -8.31
CA LYS A 154 -10.59 -33.63 -8.55
C LYS A 154 -9.75 -34.51 -9.47
N GLU A 155 -9.23 -33.91 -10.53
CA GLU A 155 -8.41 -34.59 -11.53
C GLU A 155 -7.13 -35.16 -10.89
N ILE A 156 -6.38 -34.32 -10.17
CA ILE A 156 -5.11 -34.70 -9.53
C ILE A 156 -5.33 -35.76 -8.45
N GLU A 157 -6.29 -35.56 -7.56
CA GLU A 157 -6.55 -36.48 -6.46
C GLU A 157 -7.31 -37.75 -6.91
N LYS A 158 -7.71 -37.84 -8.19
CA LYS A 158 -8.51 -38.93 -8.77
C LYS A 158 -9.83 -39.15 -8.00
N ILE A 159 -10.44 -38.06 -7.55
CA ILE A 159 -11.63 -38.06 -6.72
C ILE A 159 -12.90 -37.83 -7.55
N LYS A 160 -13.96 -38.62 -7.28
CA LYS A 160 -15.25 -38.55 -8.00
C LYS A 160 -16.30 -37.67 -7.32
N SER A 161 -16.16 -37.35 -6.04
CA SER A 161 -17.18 -36.63 -5.27
C SER A 161 -16.62 -35.46 -4.45
N PHE A 162 -17.45 -34.45 -4.16
CA PHE A 162 -17.07 -33.37 -3.24
C PHE A 162 -16.90 -33.83 -1.79
N LYS A 163 -17.54 -34.95 -1.41
CA LYS A 163 -17.37 -35.53 -0.07
C LYS A 163 -15.94 -36.00 0.15
N ASP A 164 -15.42 -36.76 -0.81
CA ASP A 164 -14.04 -37.26 -0.75
C ASP A 164 -13.02 -36.11 -0.85
N MET A 165 -13.29 -35.10 -1.68
CA MET A 165 -12.47 -33.90 -1.77
C MET A 165 -12.42 -33.13 -0.44
N ALA A 166 -13.55 -33.04 0.27
CA ALA A 166 -13.62 -32.36 1.55
C ALA A 166 -12.74 -33.05 2.62
N VAL A 167 -12.70 -34.38 2.62
CA VAL A 167 -11.79 -35.16 3.48
C VAL A 167 -10.33 -34.84 3.14
N LYS A 168 -9.98 -34.82 1.84
CA LYS A 168 -8.62 -34.49 1.41
C LYS A 168 -8.23 -33.07 1.81
N PHE A 169 -9.12 -32.09 1.60
CA PHE A 169 -8.88 -30.69 1.99
C PHE A 169 -8.69 -30.54 3.49
N SER A 170 -9.46 -31.28 4.30
CA SER A 170 -9.30 -31.31 5.75
C SER A 170 -7.92 -31.86 6.17
N HIS A 171 -7.45 -32.96 5.55
CA HIS A 171 -6.11 -33.48 5.81
C HIS A 171 -5.00 -32.52 5.36
N THR A 172 -5.13 -31.91 4.18
CA THR A 172 -4.17 -30.89 3.70
C THR A 172 -4.14 -29.69 4.64
N HIS A 173 -5.30 -29.24 5.13
CA HIS A 173 -5.41 -28.19 6.13
C HIS A 173 -4.72 -28.57 7.44
N ALA A 174 -4.97 -29.76 7.98
CA ALA A 174 -4.35 -30.24 9.21
C ALA A 174 -2.81 -30.25 9.08
N SER A 175 -2.29 -30.73 7.94
CA SER A 175 -0.84 -30.71 7.69
C SER A 175 -0.27 -29.28 7.58
N PHE A 176 -1.04 -28.34 7.01
CA PHE A 176 -0.65 -26.92 7.00
C PHE A 176 -0.59 -26.34 8.42
N GLN A 177 -1.60 -26.64 9.23
CA GLN A 177 -1.68 -26.23 10.64
C GLN A 177 -0.49 -26.76 11.45
N GLU A 178 -0.14 -28.04 11.31
CA GLU A 178 1.01 -28.66 11.99
C GLU A 178 2.37 -28.02 11.63
N LYS A 179 2.50 -27.50 10.41
CA LYS A 179 3.75 -26.87 9.93
C LYS A 179 3.82 -25.37 10.24
N THR A 180 2.74 -24.80 10.75
CA THR A 180 2.67 -23.38 11.06
C THR A 180 3.33 -23.13 12.44
N PRO A 181 4.18 -22.09 12.59
CA PRO A 181 4.82 -21.78 13.87
C PRO A 181 3.85 -21.63 15.05
N ASP A 182 4.28 -22.06 16.24
CA ASP A 182 3.48 -22.12 17.49
C ASP A 182 2.83 -20.78 17.91
N ASN A 183 3.33 -19.65 17.42
CA ASN A 183 2.80 -18.31 17.70
C ASN A 183 1.62 -17.91 16.79
N ILE A 184 1.17 -18.81 15.91
CA ILE A 184 0.05 -18.66 14.99
C ILE A 184 -1.01 -19.72 15.32
N THR A 185 -2.26 -19.29 15.48
CA THR A 185 -3.38 -20.19 15.73
C THR A 185 -4.26 -20.23 14.48
N ILE A 186 -4.24 -21.35 13.74
CA ILE A 186 -5.14 -21.60 12.63
C ILE A 186 -6.29 -22.47 13.15
N GLU A 187 -7.53 -22.06 12.87
CA GLU A 187 -8.71 -22.82 13.26
C GLU A 187 -8.74 -24.19 12.56
N GLU A 188 -9.11 -25.24 13.29
CA GLU A 188 -9.32 -26.56 12.70
C GLU A 188 -10.56 -26.54 11.80
N ILE A 189 -10.45 -27.16 10.62
CA ILE A 189 -11.56 -27.24 9.66
C ILE A 189 -11.86 -28.71 9.34
N HIS A 190 -12.99 -29.17 9.85
CA HIS A 190 -13.47 -30.54 9.63
C HIS A 190 -14.01 -30.75 8.20
N PRO A 191 -14.04 -32.00 7.72
CA PRO A 191 -14.53 -32.35 6.39
C PRO A 191 -15.96 -31.86 6.10
N ASP A 192 -16.87 -31.92 7.07
CA ASP A 192 -18.26 -31.50 6.87
C ASP A 192 -18.37 -30.00 6.53
N THR A 193 -17.50 -29.18 7.14
CA THR A 193 -17.38 -27.75 6.82
C THR A 193 -16.91 -27.56 5.39
N PHE A 194 -15.84 -28.24 4.99
CA PHE A 194 -15.35 -28.19 3.60
C PHE A 194 -16.40 -28.67 2.60
N GLN A 195 -17.16 -29.73 2.91
CA GLN A 195 -18.19 -30.24 2.01
C GLN A 195 -19.28 -29.18 1.75
N LYS A 196 -19.75 -28.50 2.81
CA LYS A 196 -20.70 -27.40 2.69
C LYS A 196 -20.13 -26.26 1.85
N GLU A 197 -18.89 -25.87 2.12
CA GLU A 197 -18.24 -24.75 1.45
C GLU A 197 -17.92 -25.03 -0.02
N LEU A 198 -17.41 -26.22 -0.35
CA LEU A 198 -17.21 -26.67 -1.73
C LEU A 198 -18.49 -26.55 -2.55
N SER A 199 -19.64 -26.92 -1.97
CA SER A 199 -20.94 -26.77 -2.62
C SER A 199 -21.27 -25.30 -2.91
N LEU A 200 -20.95 -24.39 -1.98
CA LEU A 200 -21.21 -22.96 -2.13
C LEU A 200 -20.25 -22.31 -3.12
N TRP A 201 -18.96 -22.67 -3.08
CA TRP A 201 -17.94 -22.19 -4.01
C TRP A 201 -18.22 -22.62 -5.45
N ASN A 202 -18.57 -23.90 -5.65
CA ASN A 202 -18.92 -24.42 -6.97
C ASN A 202 -20.16 -23.75 -7.57
N LYS A 203 -21.07 -23.25 -6.73
CA LYS A 203 -22.26 -22.48 -7.16
C LYS A 203 -22.00 -20.98 -7.24
N GLY A 204 -20.77 -20.52 -7.03
CA GLY A 204 -20.41 -19.11 -6.99
C GLY A 204 -21.07 -18.31 -5.86
N LYS A 205 -21.65 -18.96 -4.84
CA LYS A 205 -22.39 -18.28 -3.75
C LYS A 205 -21.45 -17.62 -2.73
N THR A 206 -20.31 -18.23 -2.47
CA THR A 206 -19.27 -17.69 -1.58
C THR A 206 -17.89 -17.88 -2.23
N LEU A 207 -16.86 -17.26 -1.67
CA LEU A 207 -15.47 -17.40 -2.10
C LEU A 207 -14.61 -17.97 -0.97
N PRO A 208 -13.54 -18.71 -1.27
CA PRO A 208 -12.64 -19.24 -0.25
C PRO A 208 -11.92 -18.11 0.51
N SER A 209 -11.63 -18.36 1.79
CA SER A 209 -10.72 -17.53 2.57
C SER A 209 -9.27 -17.77 2.15
N LEU A 210 -8.34 -16.90 2.58
CA LEU A 210 -6.92 -17.02 2.24
C LEU A 210 -6.35 -18.41 2.56
N ILE A 211 -6.61 -18.92 3.76
CA ILE A 211 -6.15 -20.25 4.21
C ILE A 211 -6.73 -21.36 3.33
N LYS A 212 -8.00 -21.23 2.93
CA LYS A 212 -8.65 -22.22 2.06
C LYS A 212 -8.11 -22.16 0.64
N MET A 213 -7.67 -20.98 0.16
CA MET A 213 -6.94 -20.87 -1.10
C MET A 213 -5.59 -21.58 -1.06
N VAL A 214 -4.86 -21.53 0.08
CA VAL A 214 -3.62 -22.32 0.27
C VAL A 214 -3.92 -23.82 0.19
N VAL A 215 -5.02 -24.29 0.80
CA VAL A 215 -5.45 -25.70 0.72
C VAL A 215 -5.81 -26.11 -0.71
N ILE A 216 -6.59 -25.28 -1.42
CA ILE A 216 -6.96 -25.53 -2.82
C ILE A 216 -5.71 -25.59 -3.70
N ALA A 217 -4.82 -24.60 -3.62
CA ALA A 217 -3.62 -24.55 -4.45
C ALA A 217 -2.69 -25.75 -4.20
N ASN A 218 -2.50 -26.14 -2.93
CA ASN A 218 -1.70 -27.32 -2.60
C ASN A 218 -2.36 -28.64 -3.06
N SER A 219 -3.69 -28.70 -3.16
CA SER A 219 -4.42 -29.88 -3.62
C SER A 219 -4.59 -29.93 -5.15
N ALA A 220 -4.47 -28.79 -5.83
CA ALA A 220 -4.52 -28.69 -7.29
C ALA A 220 -3.22 -29.17 -7.96
N ILE A 221 -2.25 -29.63 -7.18
CA ILE A 221 -0.88 -29.88 -7.59
C ILE A 221 -0.30 -31.10 -6.89
N GLU A 222 0.09 -32.10 -7.67
CA GLU A 222 0.94 -33.20 -7.21
C GLU A 222 2.30 -33.10 -7.91
N ASN A 223 3.41 -33.26 -7.17
CA ASN A 223 4.78 -33.37 -7.70
C ASN A 223 5.26 -32.21 -8.63
N LYS A 224 4.80 -30.96 -8.41
CA LYS A 224 5.36 -29.78 -9.10
C LYS A 224 6.38 -29.03 -8.26
N THR A 225 7.18 -28.20 -8.94
CA THR A 225 8.17 -27.30 -8.33
C THR A 225 7.49 -26.25 -7.43
N LYS A 226 8.28 -25.58 -6.57
CA LYS A 226 7.76 -24.55 -5.65
C LYS A 226 7.15 -23.37 -6.42
N GLU A 227 7.75 -23.02 -7.56
CA GLU A 227 7.37 -21.91 -8.43
C GLU A 227 6.00 -22.16 -9.06
N GLN A 228 5.72 -23.38 -9.53
CA GLN A 228 4.39 -23.75 -10.04
C GLN A 228 3.32 -23.68 -8.95
N LYS A 229 3.65 -24.05 -7.72
CA LYS A 229 2.75 -23.93 -6.56
C LYS A 229 2.42 -22.48 -6.25
N ALA A 230 3.43 -21.63 -6.19
CA ALA A 230 3.26 -20.19 -6.02
C ALA A 230 2.42 -19.59 -7.16
N GLY A 231 2.71 -19.96 -8.41
CA GLY A 231 1.98 -19.50 -9.59
C GLY A 231 0.49 -19.83 -9.56
N ILE A 232 0.12 -21.09 -9.26
CA ILE A 232 -1.28 -21.49 -9.16
C ILE A 232 -2.00 -20.79 -8.00
N PHE A 233 -1.32 -20.63 -6.86
CA PHE A 233 -1.88 -19.89 -5.73
C PHE A 233 -2.12 -18.42 -6.08
N LEU A 234 -1.17 -17.75 -6.75
CA LEU A 234 -1.31 -16.37 -7.21
C LEU A 234 -2.42 -16.22 -8.26
N GLN A 235 -2.56 -17.15 -9.21
CA GLN A 235 -3.69 -17.16 -10.15
C GLN A 235 -5.02 -17.26 -9.40
N LEU A 236 -5.14 -18.16 -8.41
CA LEU A 236 -6.34 -18.29 -7.60
C LEU A 236 -6.62 -17.02 -6.78
N LEU A 237 -5.58 -16.39 -6.23
CA LEU A 237 -5.67 -15.15 -5.47
C LEU A 237 -6.24 -14.01 -6.34
N ILE A 238 -5.71 -13.85 -7.57
CA ILE A 238 -6.17 -12.84 -8.54
C ILE A 238 -7.62 -13.09 -8.94
N VAL A 239 -7.96 -14.31 -9.37
CA VAL A 239 -9.33 -14.69 -9.76
C VAL A 239 -10.32 -14.43 -8.62
N ARG A 240 -9.95 -14.83 -7.39
CA ARG A 240 -10.78 -14.59 -6.21
C ARG A 240 -10.97 -13.10 -5.95
N GLY A 241 -9.92 -12.29 -6.14
CA GLY A 241 -9.96 -10.84 -6.02
C GLY A 241 -10.93 -10.21 -7.01
N LEU A 242 -10.81 -10.56 -8.30
CA LEU A 242 -11.71 -10.11 -9.37
C LEU A 242 -13.18 -10.45 -9.08
N LEU A 243 -13.46 -11.71 -8.72
CA LEU A 243 -14.81 -12.17 -8.38
C LEU A 243 -15.40 -11.43 -7.16
N HIS A 244 -14.57 -11.06 -6.20
CA HIS A 244 -15.01 -10.30 -5.04
C HIS A 244 -15.32 -8.85 -5.41
N ILE A 245 -14.43 -8.19 -6.16
CA ILE A 245 -14.63 -6.82 -6.63
C ILE A 245 -15.91 -6.74 -7.48
N GLN A 246 -16.09 -7.66 -8.42
CA GLN A 246 -17.30 -7.71 -9.25
C GLN A 246 -18.58 -7.72 -8.40
N LYS A 247 -18.62 -8.54 -7.35
CA LYS A 247 -19.79 -8.67 -6.47
C LYS A 247 -19.97 -7.48 -5.53
N GLU A 248 -18.89 -7.04 -4.89
CA GLU A 248 -18.92 -5.96 -3.90
C GLU A 248 -19.33 -4.63 -4.53
N PHE A 249 -18.88 -4.37 -5.76
CA PHE A 249 -19.18 -3.14 -6.50
C PHE A 249 -20.35 -3.29 -7.48
N ASN A 250 -20.97 -4.46 -7.57
CA ASN A 250 -22.07 -4.75 -8.48
C ASN A 250 -21.80 -4.27 -9.92
N LEU A 251 -20.63 -4.65 -10.46
CA LEU A 251 -20.20 -4.25 -11.79
C LEU A 251 -21.14 -4.82 -12.86
N ASP A 252 -21.50 -4.00 -13.84
CA ASP A 252 -22.33 -4.40 -14.98
C ASP A 252 -21.56 -5.26 -15.99
N SER A 253 -22.30 -5.87 -16.93
CA SER A 253 -21.75 -6.72 -17.98
C SER A 253 -20.79 -5.98 -18.89
N ASP A 254 -21.01 -4.68 -19.10
CA ASP A 254 -20.27 -3.88 -20.07
C ASP A 254 -18.87 -3.60 -19.52
N THR A 255 -18.78 -3.22 -18.24
CA THR A 255 -17.51 -3.06 -17.51
C THR A 255 -16.69 -4.36 -17.49
N ILE A 256 -17.35 -5.51 -17.30
CA ILE A 256 -16.69 -6.82 -17.30
C ILE A 256 -16.16 -7.17 -18.71
N THR A 257 -16.94 -6.85 -19.74
CA THR A 257 -16.57 -7.08 -21.14
C THR A 257 -15.37 -6.20 -21.50
N GLU A 258 -15.42 -4.91 -21.20
CA GLU A 258 -14.34 -3.95 -21.45
C GLU A 258 -13.05 -4.33 -20.71
N PHE A 259 -13.16 -4.77 -19.43
CA PHE A 259 -12.02 -5.31 -18.69
C PHE A 259 -11.39 -6.52 -19.42
N THR A 260 -12.22 -7.45 -19.88
CA THR A 260 -11.74 -8.68 -20.52
C THR A 260 -11.09 -8.39 -21.87
N GLU A 261 -11.65 -7.47 -22.66
CA GLU A 261 -11.08 -7.03 -23.94
C GLU A 261 -9.72 -6.35 -23.73
N GLN A 262 -9.62 -5.41 -22.79
CA GLN A 262 -8.35 -4.75 -22.46
C GLN A 262 -7.30 -5.73 -21.92
N LEU A 263 -7.71 -6.68 -21.08
CA LEU A 263 -6.81 -7.70 -20.55
C LEU A 263 -6.19 -8.52 -21.69
N GLU A 264 -6.99 -8.99 -22.64
CA GLU A 264 -6.49 -9.78 -23.78
C GLU A 264 -5.62 -8.95 -24.75
N GLU A 265 -5.94 -7.68 -24.94
CA GLU A 265 -5.11 -6.76 -25.70
C GLU A 265 -3.72 -6.61 -25.05
N PHE A 266 -3.66 -6.30 -23.75
CA PHE A 266 -2.39 -6.17 -23.04
C PHE A 266 -1.61 -7.48 -22.98
N ARG A 267 -2.27 -8.62 -22.79
CA ARG A 267 -1.61 -9.93 -22.86
C ARG A 267 -0.93 -10.15 -24.19
N THR A 268 -1.60 -9.79 -25.30
CA THR A 268 -1.02 -9.89 -26.64
C THR A 268 0.23 -9.02 -26.78
N GLN A 269 0.15 -7.74 -26.39
CA GLN A 269 1.28 -6.81 -26.45
C GLN A 269 2.47 -7.29 -25.61
N ILE A 270 2.23 -7.69 -24.36
CA ILE A 270 3.27 -8.14 -23.41
C ILE A 270 3.92 -9.43 -23.90
N LYS A 271 3.12 -10.39 -24.37
CA LYS A 271 3.61 -11.64 -24.94
C LYS A 271 4.53 -11.41 -26.14
N GLU A 272 4.17 -10.48 -27.02
CA GLU A 272 5.04 -10.11 -28.14
C GLU A 272 6.37 -9.54 -27.69
N CYS A 273 6.38 -8.69 -26.65
CA CYS A 273 7.61 -8.16 -26.07
C CYS A 273 8.51 -9.29 -25.53
N TYR A 274 7.97 -10.24 -24.78
CA TYR A 274 8.73 -11.40 -24.31
C TYR A 274 9.27 -12.25 -25.46
N LEU A 275 8.48 -12.50 -26.52
CA LEU A 275 8.93 -13.26 -27.69
C LEU A 275 10.06 -12.56 -28.46
N LYS A 276 10.10 -11.23 -28.43
CA LYS A 276 11.13 -10.39 -29.07
C LYS A 276 12.32 -10.08 -28.13
N ASN A 277 12.31 -10.58 -26.88
CA ASN A 277 13.27 -10.22 -25.83
C ASN A 277 13.36 -8.70 -25.58
N GLN A 278 12.22 -8.01 -25.60
CA GLN A 278 12.09 -6.57 -25.42
C GLN A 278 11.41 -6.25 -24.07
N GLU A 279 11.95 -6.77 -22.98
CA GLU A 279 11.36 -6.60 -21.64
C GLU A 279 11.28 -5.11 -21.23
N ASP A 280 12.26 -4.30 -21.61
CA ASP A 280 12.24 -2.84 -21.36
C ASP A 280 11.03 -2.14 -21.98
N GLU A 281 10.52 -2.63 -23.11
CA GLU A 281 9.33 -2.06 -23.76
C GLU A 281 8.06 -2.34 -22.94
N ILE A 282 8.02 -3.45 -22.18
CA ILE A 282 6.91 -3.74 -21.27
C ILE A 282 6.83 -2.67 -20.18
N PHE A 283 7.97 -2.24 -19.63
CA PHE A 283 8.00 -1.22 -18.58
C PHE A 283 7.71 0.18 -19.12
N LYS A 284 8.06 0.48 -20.37
CA LYS A 284 7.62 1.71 -21.05
C LYS A 284 6.10 1.71 -21.26
N LEU A 285 5.51 0.59 -21.67
CA LEU A 285 4.06 0.45 -21.75
C LEU A 285 3.40 0.58 -20.37
N GLN A 286 4.00 -0.04 -19.35
CA GLN A 286 3.54 0.05 -17.97
C GLN A 286 3.42 1.51 -17.50
N ALA A 287 4.44 2.33 -17.76
CA ALA A 287 4.46 3.74 -17.38
C ALA A 287 3.34 4.58 -18.03
N MET A 288 2.72 4.11 -19.11
CA MET A 288 1.54 4.78 -19.70
C MET A 288 0.27 4.54 -18.89
N HIS A 289 0.21 3.45 -18.12
CA HIS A 289 -1.01 2.98 -17.45
C HIS A 289 -0.94 3.09 -15.92
N LEU A 290 0.26 3.20 -15.34
CA LEU A 290 0.46 3.35 -13.89
C LEU A 290 1.81 3.92 -13.49
N ILE A 291 1.88 4.32 -12.23
CA ILE A 291 3.10 4.72 -11.53
C ILE A 291 3.69 3.47 -10.87
N ASP A 292 4.95 3.13 -11.17
CA ASP A 292 5.59 1.97 -10.55
C ASP A 292 6.10 2.28 -9.12
N PHE A 293 5.51 1.63 -8.13
CA PHE A 293 5.83 1.81 -6.72
C PHE A 293 6.78 0.73 -6.15
N SER A 294 7.26 -0.22 -6.93
CA SER A 294 8.01 -1.40 -6.43
C SER A 294 9.19 -1.03 -5.51
N THR A 295 9.86 0.10 -5.78
CA THR A 295 11.05 0.55 -5.04
C THR A 295 10.76 1.44 -3.83
N ILE A 296 9.51 1.81 -3.54
CA ILE A 296 9.23 2.79 -2.48
C ILE A 296 9.51 2.25 -1.06
N PHE A 297 9.50 0.93 -0.89
CA PHE A 297 9.71 0.26 0.39
C PHE A 297 11.16 -0.19 0.62
N GLU A 298 12.04 0.05 -0.34
CA GLU A 298 13.48 -0.22 -0.19
C GLU A 298 14.17 0.78 0.75
N PHE A 299 13.52 1.91 1.01
CA PHE A 299 14.06 2.99 1.84
C PHE A 299 13.28 3.14 3.15
N ASP A 300 14.01 3.17 4.26
CA ASP A 300 13.46 3.55 5.57
C ASP A 300 13.18 5.07 5.69
N ASP A 301 13.59 5.85 4.69
CA ASP A 301 13.47 7.31 4.63
C ASP A 301 12.40 7.72 3.61
N PRO A 302 11.26 8.27 4.07
CA PRO A 302 10.19 8.73 3.20
C PRO A 302 10.62 9.74 2.13
N GLU A 303 11.65 10.56 2.40
CA GLU A 303 12.18 11.53 1.42
C GLU A 303 12.84 10.82 0.25
N LYS A 304 13.62 9.77 0.52
CA LYS A 304 14.26 8.99 -0.54
C LYS A 304 13.23 8.22 -1.36
N SER A 305 12.25 7.61 -0.70
CA SER A 305 11.12 6.96 -1.40
C SER A 305 10.41 7.94 -2.32
N TYR A 306 10.21 9.19 -1.87
CA TYR A 306 9.59 10.23 -2.68
C TYR A 306 10.44 10.65 -3.89
N GLN A 307 11.74 10.86 -3.70
CA GLN A 307 12.66 11.26 -4.78
C GLN A 307 12.73 10.21 -5.89
N VAL A 308 12.65 8.93 -5.55
CA VAL A 308 12.60 7.82 -6.53
C VAL A 308 11.24 7.73 -7.22
N LEU A 309 10.16 8.07 -6.52
CA LEU A 309 8.81 7.99 -7.06
C LEU A 309 8.49 9.16 -8.00
N LYS A 310 9.01 10.36 -7.72
CA LYS A 310 8.69 11.58 -8.48
C LYS A 310 8.90 11.45 -9.99
N PRO A 311 10.06 10.98 -10.51
CA PRO A 311 10.25 10.78 -11.94
C PRO A 311 9.22 9.85 -12.59
N LYS A 312 8.80 8.78 -11.87
CA LYS A 312 7.80 7.83 -12.36
C LYS A 312 6.41 8.44 -12.42
N ILE A 313 6.09 9.33 -11.47
CA ILE A 313 4.85 10.11 -11.52
C ILE A 313 4.87 11.08 -12.70
N ASP A 314 5.98 11.80 -12.89
CA ASP A 314 6.13 12.77 -13.98
C ASP A 314 6.02 12.08 -15.35
N GLU A 315 6.59 10.88 -15.48
CA GLU A 315 6.46 10.05 -16.68
C GLU A 315 5.00 9.64 -16.95
N PHE A 316 4.31 9.08 -15.95
CA PHE A 316 2.91 8.71 -16.10
C PHE A 316 2.01 9.94 -16.40
N ALA A 317 2.25 11.07 -15.74
CA ALA A 317 1.53 12.32 -15.97
C ALA A 317 1.68 12.81 -17.42
N LYS A 318 2.91 12.73 -17.98
CA LYS A 318 3.21 13.11 -19.36
C LYS A 318 2.41 12.29 -20.39
N HIS A 319 2.21 10.99 -20.14
CA HIS A 319 1.44 10.12 -21.04
C HIS A 319 -0.07 10.36 -21.00
N ASN A 320 -0.58 10.92 -19.92
CA ASN A 320 -2.00 10.99 -19.64
C ASN A 320 -2.58 12.41 -19.73
N ASP A 321 -1.75 13.43 -19.95
CA ASP A 321 -2.11 14.86 -19.85
C ASP A 321 -2.78 15.20 -18.51
N GLU A 322 -2.28 14.55 -17.45
CA GLU A 322 -2.84 14.64 -16.11
C GLU A 322 -1.95 15.49 -15.21
N LYS A 323 -2.56 16.48 -14.54
CA LYS A 323 -1.88 17.15 -13.43
C LYS A 323 -2.13 16.35 -12.16
N ILE A 324 -1.26 15.38 -11.94
CA ILE A 324 -1.28 14.61 -10.71
C ILE A 324 -0.83 15.54 -9.58
N ALA A 325 -1.77 15.87 -8.70
CA ALA A 325 -1.47 16.67 -7.53
C ALA A 325 -0.70 15.80 -6.53
N ILE A 326 0.63 15.75 -6.69
CA ILE A 326 1.56 15.13 -5.74
C ILE A 326 1.65 15.95 -4.43
N GLY A 327 0.99 17.11 -4.37
CA GLY A 327 0.96 18.04 -3.22
C GLY A 327 0.37 17.47 -1.91
N LYS A 328 0.32 16.15 -1.75
CA LYS A 328 -0.15 15.39 -0.60
C LYS A 328 0.90 14.41 -0.04
N LEU A 329 2.13 14.37 -0.59
CA LEU A 329 3.21 13.43 -0.19
C LEU A 329 4.53 14.07 0.28
N MET A 330 4.79 15.38 0.16
CA MET A 330 5.93 16.06 0.81
C MET A 330 5.89 17.59 0.62
N PRO A 331 6.39 18.40 1.59
CA PRO A 331 6.75 19.80 1.35
C PRO A 331 7.62 19.90 0.12
N ASP A 332 7.37 20.88 -0.74
CA ASP A 332 8.41 21.32 -1.68
C ASP A 332 9.48 22.08 -0.88
N ARG A 333 10.48 21.34 -0.40
CA ARG A 333 11.53 21.87 0.47
C ARG A 333 12.33 22.97 -0.23
N GLU A 334 12.59 22.83 -1.53
CA GLU A 334 13.32 23.85 -2.30
C GLU A 334 12.49 25.12 -2.45
N LEU A 335 11.20 25.00 -2.76
CA LEU A 335 10.31 26.16 -2.79
C LEU A 335 10.26 26.88 -1.44
N LEU A 336 10.18 26.15 -0.34
CA LEU A 336 10.16 26.75 1.01
C LEU A 336 11.46 27.40 1.41
N ILE A 337 12.60 26.78 1.06
CA ILE A 337 13.92 27.40 1.27
C ILE A 337 14.00 28.70 0.47
N ASN A 338 13.60 28.68 -0.80
CA ASN A 338 13.64 29.85 -1.66
C ASN A 338 12.71 30.98 -1.15
N GLU A 339 11.47 30.66 -0.78
CA GLU A 339 10.53 31.64 -0.23
C GLU A 339 10.98 32.19 1.13
N PHE A 340 11.54 31.34 2.00
CA PHE A 340 12.09 31.79 3.28
C PHE A 340 13.29 32.71 3.09
N ASN A 341 14.24 32.32 2.22
CA ASN A 341 15.47 33.07 1.98
C ASN A 341 15.22 34.43 1.30
N GLN A 342 14.05 34.62 0.69
CA GLN A 342 13.61 35.90 0.13
C GLN A 342 12.99 36.85 1.16
N CYS A 343 12.77 36.41 2.40
CA CYS A 343 12.19 37.25 3.46
C CYS A 343 13.24 38.17 4.07
N GLU A 344 13.06 39.48 3.92
CA GLU A 344 13.98 40.50 4.45
C GLU A 344 13.41 41.21 5.68
N SER A 345 12.10 41.12 5.90
CA SER A 345 11.38 41.82 6.97
C SER A 345 10.44 40.91 7.77
N LYS A 346 10.01 41.37 8.95
CA LYS A 346 8.98 40.68 9.75
C LYS A 346 7.67 40.50 8.98
N ASP A 347 7.31 41.46 8.13
CA ASP A 347 6.10 41.40 7.32
C ASP A 347 6.21 40.32 6.23
N ASP A 348 7.38 40.15 5.60
CA ASP A 348 7.61 39.07 4.64
C ASP A 348 7.46 37.69 5.32
N TYR A 349 8.05 37.54 6.51
CA TYR A 349 7.89 36.32 7.31
C TYR A 349 6.45 36.08 7.74
N MET A 350 5.67 37.12 8.02
CA MET A 350 4.24 37.01 8.31
C MET A 350 3.45 36.59 7.07
N GLN A 351 3.75 37.15 5.89
CA GLN A 351 3.13 36.73 4.63
C GLN A 351 3.49 35.28 4.29
N LEU A 352 4.74 34.88 4.50
CA LEU A 352 5.17 33.48 4.35
C LEU A 352 4.44 32.58 5.35
N LEU A 353 4.26 33.02 6.60
CA LEU A 353 3.48 32.28 7.60
C LEU A 353 2.03 32.10 7.17
N GLU A 354 1.41 33.13 6.59
CA GLU A 354 0.05 33.07 6.05
C GLU A 354 -0.03 32.19 4.80
N LYS A 355 0.95 32.26 3.89
CA LYS A 355 1.07 31.35 2.73
C LYS A 355 1.20 29.91 3.17
N ILE A 356 2.09 29.65 4.13
CA ILE A 356 2.25 28.34 4.76
C ILE A 356 0.92 27.91 5.39
N SER A 357 0.26 28.78 6.16
CA SER A 357 -0.96 28.45 6.89
C SER A 357 -2.18 28.28 5.98
N SER A 358 -2.27 29.03 4.87
CA SER A 358 -3.33 28.92 3.86
C SER A 358 -3.12 27.74 2.93
N ALA A 359 -1.88 27.46 2.53
CA ALA A 359 -1.50 26.22 1.83
C ALA A 359 -1.79 24.98 2.68
N LEU A 360 -1.69 25.11 4.01
CA LEU A 360 -2.15 24.10 4.96
C LEU A 360 -3.69 24.07 4.98
N ASN A 361 -4.39 25.16 5.29
CA ASN A 361 -5.86 25.20 5.47
C ASN A 361 -6.69 24.75 4.24
N ASN A 362 -6.17 24.90 3.02
CA ASN A 362 -6.89 24.54 1.78
C ASN A 362 -6.60 23.11 1.26
N LYS A 363 -5.81 22.29 1.98
CA LYS A 363 -5.44 20.95 1.50
C LYS A 363 -5.83 19.86 2.51
N PRO A 364 -6.64 18.86 2.12
CA PRO A 364 -7.10 17.79 3.01
C PRO A 364 -5.99 16.91 3.62
N SER A 365 -4.73 17.04 3.18
CA SER A 365 -3.61 16.17 3.52
C SER A 365 -2.50 16.96 4.22
N HIS A 366 -2.70 17.27 5.49
CA HIS A 366 -1.75 17.98 6.37
C HIS A 366 -0.52 17.14 6.82
N ASN A 367 -0.34 15.93 6.29
CA ASN A 367 0.40 14.89 7.03
C ASN A 367 1.86 14.68 6.62
N TYR A 368 2.30 15.30 5.54
CA TYR A 368 3.71 15.22 5.13
C TYR A 368 4.55 16.40 5.60
N THR A 369 3.85 17.42 6.05
CA THR A 369 4.37 18.76 6.19
C THR A 369 4.75 19.10 7.63
N ASN A 370 4.42 18.26 8.62
CA ASN A 370 4.38 18.79 9.97
C ASN A 370 5.75 19.01 10.63
N ASN A 371 6.78 18.20 10.37
CA ASN A 371 8.10 18.47 10.99
C ASN A 371 8.80 19.67 10.35
N ALA A 372 8.93 19.67 9.02
CA ALA A 372 9.61 20.75 8.31
C ALA A 372 8.84 22.08 8.44
N TYR A 373 7.52 22.09 8.23
CA TYR A 373 6.75 23.31 8.42
C TYR A 373 6.57 23.69 9.88
N SER A 374 6.50 22.77 10.86
CA SER A 374 6.52 23.20 12.28
C SER A 374 7.87 23.79 12.66
N PHE A 375 8.97 23.24 12.15
CA PHE A 375 10.30 23.79 12.38
C PHE A 375 10.46 25.16 11.71
N ILE A 376 9.98 25.32 10.48
CA ILE A 376 9.95 26.60 9.76
C ILE A 376 9.03 27.60 10.48
N LYS A 377 7.81 27.21 10.88
CA LYS A 377 6.90 28.07 11.66
C LYS A 377 7.51 28.47 13.00
N PHE A 378 8.26 27.57 13.63
CA PHE A 378 9.03 27.87 14.84
C PHE A 378 10.12 28.89 14.55
N ILE A 379 10.93 28.72 13.50
CA ILE A 379 11.92 29.71 13.06
C ILE A 379 11.25 31.05 12.75
N ILE A 380 10.18 31.04 11.96
CA ILE A 380 9.41 32.25 11.61
C ILE A 380 8.92 32.95 12.87
N SER A 381 8.38 32.21 13.85
CA SER A 381 7.93 32.79 15.12
C SER A 381 9.04 33.49 15.90
N ILE A 382 10.29 33.03 15.76
CA ILE A 382 11.48 33.68 16.30
C ILE A 382 11.80 34.94 15.49
N LYS A 383 11.79 34.86 14.15
CA LYS A 383 12.09 35.97 13.24
C LYS A 383 11.13 37.14 13.36
N ILE A 384 9.85 36.87 13.57
CA ILE A 384 8.84 37.91 13.81
C ILE A 384 8.79 38.36 15.28
N GLU A 385 9.50 37.65 16.16
CA GLU A 385 9.55 37.90 17.61
C GLU A 385 8.19 37.79 18.33
N ASP A 386 7.28 36.95 17.82
CA ASP A 386 5.97 36.72 18.43
C ASP A 386 6.07 35.68 19.55
N LYS A 387 6.02 36.16 20.79
CA LYS A 387 6.10 35.31 22.00
C LYS A 387 4.97 34.30 22.13
N LYS A 388 3.75 34.64 21.69
CA LYS A 388 2.59 33.74 21.78
C LYS A 388 2.75 32.61 20.76
N LEU A 389 3.03 32.98 19.51
CA LEU A 389 3.24 32.03 18.44
C LEU A 389 4.44 31.13 18.72
N PHE A 390 5.56 31.69 19.23
CA PHE A 390 6.74 30.93 19.61
C PHE A 390 6.43 29.80 20.59
N LYS A 391 5.70 30.09 21.68
CA LYS A 391 5.34 29.08 22.68
C LYS A 391 4.45 27.99 22.09
N GLU A 392 3.53 28.38 21.22
CA GLU A 392 2.65 27.45 20.53
C GLU A 392 3.44 26.54 19.59
N GLN A 393 4.30 27.10 18.73
CA GLN A 393 5.09 26.35 17.77
C GLN A 393 6.14 25.47 18.45
N LEU A 394 6.75 25.90 19.56
CA LEU A 394 7.67 25.06 20.33
C LEU A 394 6.98 23.82 20.90
N LYS A 395 5.73 23.96 21.36
CA LYS A 395 4.93 22.83 21.83
C LYS A 395 4.56 21.87 20.70
N PHE A 396 4.21 22.40 19.52
CA PHE A 396 3.97 21.58 18.33
C PHE A 396 5.24 20.86 17.90
N LEU A 397 6.37 21.56 17.86
CA LEU A 397 7.67 20.99 17.51
C LEU A 397 8.09 19.88 18.46
N ASP A 398 7.90 20.06 19.77
CA ASP A 398 8.20 19.02 20.76
C ASP A 398 7.32 17.77 20.56
N ARG A 399 6.02 17.94 20.29
CA ARG A 399 5.12 16.82 19.95
C ARG A 399 5.58 16.10 18.69
N SER A 400 6.00 16.85 17.68
CA SER A 400 6.56 16.33 16.43
C SER A 400 7.85 15.52 16.64
N PHE A 401 8.62 15.85 17.67
CA PHE A 401 9.77 15.07 18.14
C PHE A 401 9.44 14.03 19.21
N GLY A 402 8.16 13.73 19.47
CA GLY A 402 7.77 12.72 20.45
C GLY A 402 7.99 13.11 21.92
N GLY A 403 8.04 14.40 22.24
CA GLY A 403 8.24 14.92 23.59
C GLY A 403 9.71 15.03 24.02
N VAL A 404 10.63 14.82 23.08
CA VAL A 404 12.08 14.79 23.34
C VAL A 404 12.61 16.15 23.80
N LEU A 405 12.09 17.27 23.30
CA LEU A 405 12.55 18.60 23.71
C LEU A 405 12.16 18.88 25.18
N SER A 406 10.97 18.45 25.59
CA SER A 406 10.55 18.53 27.00
C SER A 406 11.40 17.66 27.91
N LEU A 407 11.77 16.45 27.47
CA LEU A 407 12.63 15.54 28.23
C LEU A 407 14.00 16.16 28.53
N TYR A 408 14.58 16.85 27.55
CA TYR A 408 15.87 17.54 27.69
C TYR A 408 15.77 18.96 28.26
N LYS A 409 14.61 19.34 28.81
CA LYS A 409 14.36 20.66 29.44
C LYS A 409 14.80 21.83 28.56
N ILE A 410 14.52 21.74 27.25
CA ILE A 410 14.81 22.80 26.30
C ILE A 410 14.18 24.11 26.80
N GLU A 411 14.98 25.18 26.87
CA GLU A 411 14.50 26.47 27.35
C GLU A 411 13.41 27.06 26.45
N HIS A 412 12.44 27.71 27.10
CA HIS A 412 11.29 28.37 26.48
C HIS A 412 11.46 29.90 26.41
N ASP A 413 12.71 30.40 26.42
CA ASP A 413 13.00 31.83 26.35
C ASP A 413 13.26 32.26 24.91
N LEU A 414 12.30 32.99 24.33
CA LEU A 414 12.37 33.53 22.97
C LEU A 414 13.62 34.39 22.75
N ALA A 415 14.05 35.18 23.75
CA ALA A 415 15.18 36.10 23.60
C ALA A 415 16.47 35.36 23.21
N LYS A 416 16.69 34.19 23.79
CA LYS A 416 17.83 33.33 23.48
C LYS A 416 17.82 32.84 22.03
N TYR A 417 16.66 32.45 21.51
CA TYR A 417 16.54 32.01 20.11
C TYR A 417 16.69 33.18 19.13
N ILE A 418 16.24 34.39 19.50
CA ILE A 418 16.49 35.60 18.69
C ILE A 418 18.00 35.80 18.55
N THR A 419 18.75 35.73 19.65
CA THR A 419 20.22 35.84 19.62
C THR A 419 20.88 34.74 18.78
N PHE A 420 20.38 33.49 18.83
CA PHE A 420 20.91 32.40 18.01
C PHE A 420 20.74 32.63 16.51
N LEU A 421 19.63 33.24 16.12
CA LEU A 421 19.28 33.47 14.73
C LEU A 421 19.61 34.87 14.23
N GLU A 422 20.33 35.67 15.03
CA GLU A 422 20.70 37.03 14.68
C GLU A 422 21.53 37.03 13.38
N ASN A 423 21.17 37.90 12.43
CA ASN A 423 21.80 38.03 11.11
C ASN A 423 21.76 36.80 10.18
N ARG A 424 21.05 35.73 10.53
CA ARG A 424 20.90 34.53 9.67
C ARG A 424 19.65 34.65 8.80
N SER A 425 19.75 34.89 7.50
CA SER A 425 18.58 34.93 6.59
C SER A 425 18.37 33.62 5.84
N ASP A 426 19.34 32.71 5.84
CA ASP A 426 19.22 31.41 5.20
C ASP A 426 18.51 30.38 6.09
N LEU A 427 17.52 29.69 5.53
CA LEU A 427 16.73 28.69 6.25
C LEU A 427 17.57 27.50 6.72
N VAL A 428 18.50 27.02 5.88
CA VAL A 428 19.34 25.86 6.20
C VAL A 428 20.26 26.23 7.36
N GLU A 429 20.85 27.41 7.32
CA GLU A 429 21.69 27.95 8.38
C GLU A 429 20.91 28.13 9.71
N CYS A 430 19.67 28.62 9.64
CA CYS A 430 18.79 28.71 10.81
C CYS A 430 18.48 27.33 11.42
N ILE A 431 18.19 26.34 10.56
CA ILE A 431 17.92 24.96 10.98
C ILE A 431 19.15 24.35 11.66
N GLU A 432 20.34 24.51 11.07
CA GLU A 432 21.58 24.00 11.64
C GLU A 432 21.88 24.62 13.01
N CYS A 433 21.68 25.93 13.16
CA CYS A 433 21.94 26.63 14.41
C CYS A 433 21.04 26.12 15.54
N ILE A 434 19.73 25.99 15.29
CA ILE A 434 18.78 25.45 16.27
C ILE A 434 19.03 23.96 16.52
N GLY A 435 19.33 23.19 15.46
CA GLY A 435 19.64 21.77 15.57
C GLY A 435 20.87 21.49 16.44
N ASN A 436 21.93 22.30 16.30
CA ASN A 436 23.12 22.22 17.14
C ASN A 436 22.81 22.60 18.59
N TYR A 437 22.00 23.63 18.82
CA TYR A 437 21.53 23.95 20.16
C TYR A 437 20.79 22.78 20.81
N PHE A 438 19.85 22.16 20.09
CA PHE A 438 19.13 20.99 20.60
C PHE A 438 20.06 19.81 20.90
N LYS A 439 21.03 19.51 20.01
CA LYS A 439 22.02 18.45 20.26
C LYS A 439 22.85 18.73 21.52
N ASN A 440 23.26 19.97 21.74
CA ASN A 440 24.05 20.33 22.92
C ASN A 440 23.25 20.17 24.23
N CYS A 441 21.92 20.35 24.19
CA CYS A 441 21.07 20.09 25.34
C CYS A 441 20.79 18.59 25.60
N GLN A 442 21.16 17.70 24.67
CA GLN A 442 21.04 16.25 24.84
C GLN A 442 22.26 15.62 25.54
N GLN A 443 23.38 16.36 25.58
CA GLN A 443 24.61 16.00 26.29
C GLN A 443 24.53 16.49 27.73
#